data_AF-A0A182NAE6-F1
#
_entry.id   AF-A0A182NAE6-F1
#
_cell.length_a   1.000
_cell.length_b   1.000
_cell.length_c   1.000
_cell.angle_alpha   90.00
_cell.angle_beta   90.00
_cell.angle_gamma   90.00
#
_symmetry.space_group_name_H-M   'P 1'
#
loop_
_entity.id
_entity.type
_entity.pdbx_description
1 polymer ?
#
loop_
_entity_poly.entity_id
_entity_poly.type
_entity_poly.pdbx_seq_one_letter_code
_entity_poly.pdbx_strand_id
1 'polypeptide(L)'
;METPSISKVRPLITPARLQISARGRVVFSVVPAGGGQRGREERETAGPAAGRTDQAQPDATTEEPFLSPEYINSLGKNIQFSESDVEKMWIYSLGVTLQRTVSSFAANHQQHRYDDSRGAGEPNALTPLDHVVLAMCEGNLYQRASLMFLLDVSSRAGDACVVPN
;
A
#
# COMPACT_ATOMS: atom_id res chain seq x y z
N MET A 1 -15.59 -14.15 8.45
CA MET A 1 -15.77 -12.83 7.81
C MET A 1 -15.66 -13.07 6.32
N GLU A 2 -16.57 -12.50 5.53
CA GLU A 2 -16.52 -12.58 4.07
C GLU A 2 -15.52 -11.53 3.56
N THR A 3 -14.59 -11.91 2.68
CA THR A 3 -13.63 -10.94 2.12
C THR A 3 -14.35 -9.95 1.20
N PRO A 4 -14.21 -8.63 1.44
CA PRO A 4 -14.95 -7.63 0.68
C PRO A 4 -14.52 -7.65 -0.79
N SER A 5 -15.51 -7.73 -1.68
CA SER A 5 -15.28 -7.68 -3.13
C SER A 5 -14.58 -6.37 -3.53
N ILE A 6 -13.57 -6.48 -4.40
CA ILE A 6 -12.84 -5.33 -4.93
C ILE A 6 -13.68 -4.41 -5.82
N SER A 7 -14.85 -4.89 -6.26
CA SER A 7 -15.84 -4.09 -6.98
C SER A 7 -16.63 -3.18 -6.05
N LYS A 8 -16.61 -3.44 -4.73
CA LYS A 8 -17.28 -2.64 -3.70
C LYS A 8 -16.28 -1.83 -2.88
N VAL A 9 -15.08 -2.35 -2.70
CA VAL A 9 -14.04 -1.77 -1.85
C VAL A 9 -12.72 -1.69 -2.61
N ARG A 10 -12.03 -0.57 -2.50
CA ARG A 10 -10.70 -0.40 -3.08
C ARG A 10 -9.65 -0.98 -2.12
N PRO A 11 -8.78 -1.91 -2.57
CA PRO A 11 -7.68 -2.46 -1.77
C PRO A 11 -6.54 -1.44 -1.65
N LEU A 12 -6.79 -0.39 -0.86
CA LEU A 12 -5.92 0.78 -0.74
C LEU A 12 -5.65 1.12 0.72
N ILE A 13 -4.38 1.19 1.05
CA ILE A 13 -3.84 1.71 2.30
C ILE A 13 -2.91 2.85 1.93
N THR A 14 -3.04 3.98 2.62
CA THR A 14 -2.16 5.14 2.46
C THR A 14 -1.76 5.68 3.82
N PRO A 15 -0.60 6.37 3.93
CA PRO A 15 -0.16 6.96 5.20
C PRO A 15 -1.23 7.89 5.81
N ALA A 16 -1.91 8.68 4.98
CA ALA A 16 -2.94 9.62 5.43
C ALA A 16 -4.18 8.95 6.04
N ARG A 17 -4.40 7.66 5.76
CA ARG A 17 -5.55 6.89 6.27
C ARG A 17 -5.18 5.90 7.37
N LEU A 18 -3.91 5.81 7.74
CA LEU A 18 -3.46 5.01 8.85
C LEU A 18 -3.51 5.85 10.13
N GLN A 19 -4.19 5.30 11.13
CA GLN A 19 -4.28 5.89 12.46
C GLN A 19 -3.63 4.94 13.46
N ILE A 20 -2.76 5.49 14.30
CA ILE A 20 -2.10 4.76 15.38
C ILE A 20 -2.73 5.24 16.68
N SER A 21 -3.39 4.33 17.39
CA SER A 21 -3.92 4.61 18.71
C SER A 21 -2.81 4.77 19.75
N ALA A 22 -3.11 5.39 20.89
CA ALA A 22 -2.17 5.51 22.01
C ALA A 22 -1.65 4.16 22.56
N ARG A 23 -2.34 3.05 22.27
CA ARG A 23 -1.93 1.68 22.64
C ARG A 23 -1.15 0.97 21.53
N GLY A 24 -0.70 1.68 20.50
CA GLY A 24 0.03 1.11 19.37
C GLY A 24 -0.81 0.28 18.39
N ARG A 25 -2.14 0.27 18.52
CA ARG A 25 -3.01 -0.39 17.53
C ARG A 25 -3.11 0.47 16.27
N VAL A 26 -2.96 -0.17 15.12
CA VAL A 26 -3.13 0.46 13.81
C VAL A 26 -4.55 0.20 13.30
N VAL A 27 -5.21 1.26 12.85
CA VAL A 27 -6.53 1.20 12.20
C VAL A 27 -6.43 1.95 10.88
N PHE A 28 -7.13 1.48 9.85
CA PHE A 28 -7.22 2.19 8.57
C PHE A 28 -8.67 2.28 8.10
N SER A 29 -8.95 3.30 7.29
CA SER A 29 -10.27 3.51 6.69
C SER A 29 -10.41 2.78 5.36
N VAL A 30 -11.49 2.02 5.20
CA VAL A 30 -11.81 1.29 3.97
C VAL A 30 -12.55 2.23 2.99
N VAL A 31 -12.09 2.29 1.74
CA VAL A 31 -12.65 3.20 0.73
C VAL A 31 -13.53 2.46 -0.26
N PRO A 32 -14.74 2.95 -0.57
CA PRO A 32 -15.59 2.36 -1.60
C PRO A 32 -14.94 2.38 -2.99
N ALA A 33 -15.08 1.28 -3.73
CA ALA A 33 -14.74 1.22 -5.14
C ALA A 33 -15.82 1.98 -5.94
N GLY A 34 -15.56 3.24 -6.29
CA GLY A 34 -16.50 4.05 -7.10
C GLY A 34 -16.42 5.56 -6.93
N GLY A 35 -15.67 6.08 -5.94
CA GLY A 35 -15.65 7.51 -5.63
C GLY A 35 -14.84 8.41 -6.57
N GLY A 36 -14.07 7.87 -7.53
CA GLY A 36 -13.06 8.65 -8.27
C GLY A 36 -13.25 8.80 -9.77
N GLN A 37 -14.29 8.18 -10.38
CA GLN A 37 -14.38 8.08 -11.85
C GLN A 37 -15.78 8.40 -12.38
N ARG A 38 -16.49 9.33 -11.75
CA ARG A 38 -17.80 9.81 -12.21
C ARG A 38 -17.81 11.32 -12.52
N GLY A 39 -16.71 11.85 -13.04
CA GLY A 39 -16.57 13.29 -13.30
C GLY A 39 -15.59 13.70 -14.41
N ARG A 40 -15.34 12.86 -15.42
CA ARG A 40 -14.53 13.25 -16.59
C ARG A 40 -15.27 13.17 -17.93
N GLU A 41 -16.59 13.08 -17.90
CA GLU A 41 -17.43 13.34 -19.07
C GLU A 41 -18.58 14.24 -18.57
N GLU A 42 -18.83 15.35 -19.27
CA GLU A 42 -19.76 16.44 -18.95
C GLU A 42 -19.28 17.50 -17.93
N ARG A 43 -18.40 18.41 -18.39
CA ARG A 43 -18.32 19.77 -17.83
C ARG A 43 -18.23 20.83 -18.92
N GLU A 44 -19.24 20.85 -19.78
CA GLU A 44 -19.66 22.03 -20.53
C GLU A 44 -21.10 22.35 -20.14
N THR A 45 -21.29 23.22 -19.14
CA THR A 45 -22.22 24.37 -19.13
C THR A 45 -22.57 24.83 -17.68
N ALA A 46 -22.20 26.09 -17.42
CA ALA A 46 -22.89 27.11 -16.61
C ALA A 46 -23.26 26.90 -15.11
N GLY A 47 -22.70 27.77 -14.25
CA GLY A 47 -23.50 28.49 -13.22
C GLY A 47 -23.03 28.37 -11.75
N PRO A 48 -22.87 29.50 -10.99
CA PRO A 48 -22.20 29.51 -9.67
C PRO A 48 -23.17 29.60 -8.47
N ALA A 49 -22.88 28.92 -7.35
CA ALA A 49 -23.23 29.38 -5.99
C ALA A 49 -22.63 28.48 -4.88
N ALA A 50 -21.80 29.12 -4.06
CA ALA A 50 -21.42 28.88 -2.66
C ALA A 50 -22.02 27.70 -1.87
N GLY A 51 -21.15 26.94 -1.18
CA GLY A 51 -21.53 26.12 -0.02
C GLY A 51 -20.50 25.08 0.40
N ARG A 52 -19.65 25.41 1.38
CA ARG A 52 -18.64 24.57 2.05
C ARG A 52 -19.09 23.13 2.33
N THR A 53 -18.23 22.16 2.01
CA THR A 53 -17.64 21.26 3.01
C THR A 53 -16.29 20.75 2.48
N ASP A 54 -15.22 21.02 3.22
CA ASP A 54 -13.87 20.48 2.99
C ASP A 54 -13.84 18.96 3.22
N GLN A 55 -14.46 18.18 2.33
CA GLN A 55 -13.99 16.81 2.12
C GLN A 55 -12.88 16.92 1.10
N ALA A 56 -11.64 16.84 1.60
CA ALA A 56 -10.46 16.65 0.78
C ALA A 56 -10.68 15.43 -0.13
N GLN A 57 -11.14 15.72 -1.35
CA GLN A 57 -11.26 14.77 -2.43
C GLN A 57 -9.86 14.21 -2.64
N PRO A 58 -9.61 12.93 -2.34
CA PRO A 58 -8.29 12.36 -2.54
C PRO A 58 -8.04 12.38 -4.03
N ASP A 59 -7.11 13.24 -4.44
CA ASP A 59 -6.74 13.42 -5.83
C ASP A 59 -6.28 12.06 -6.36
N ALA A 60 -6.99 11.51 -7.35
CA ALA A 60 -6.78 10.14 -7.84
C ALA A 60 -5.32 9.88 -8.27
N THR A 61 -4.62 10.95 -8.66
CA THR A 61 -3.19 11.02 -8.99
C THR A 61 -2.25 10.69 -7.83
N THR A 62 -2.68 10.88 -6.58
CA THR A 62 -1.84 10.66 -5.39
C THR A 62 -1.97 9.24 -4.83
N GLU A 63 -3.10 8.57 -5.08
CA GLU A 63 -3.40 7.23 -4.55
C GLU A 63 -3.00 6.09 -5.48
N GLU A 64 -2.98 6.34 -6.80
CA GLU A 64 -2.63 5.34 -7.81
C GLU A 64 -1.33 4.56 -7.51
N PRO A 65 -0.24 5.18 -7.03
CA PRO A 65 1.00 4.45 -6.77
C PRO A 65 0.90 3.41 -5.65
N PHE A 66 -0.12 3.49 -4.80
CA PHE A 66 -0.35 2.54 -3.70
C PHE A 66 -1.26 1.38 -4.12
N LEU A 67 -1.82 1.41 -5.33
CA LEU A 67 -2.67 0.35 -5.85
C LEU A 67 -1.82 -0.73 -6.52
N SER A 68 -2.25 -1.97 -6.37
CA SER A 68 -1.54 -3.07 -6.99
C SER A 68 -1.75 -3.11 -8.51
N PRO A 69 -0.76 -3.60 -9.29
CA PRO A 69 -0.84 -3.63 -10.74
C PRO A 69 -2.06 -4.39 -11.26
N GLU A 70 -2.39 -5.52 -10.64
CA GLU A 70 -3.56 -6.32 -11.02
C GLU A 70 -4.90 -5.63 -10.73
N TYR A 71 -5.00 -4.84 -9.66
CA TYR A 71 -6.21 -4.05 -9.40
C TYR A 71 -6.38 -2.99 -10.49
N ILE A 72 -5.32 -2.23 -10.79
CA ILE A 72 -5.32 -1.22 -11.87
C ILE A 72 -5.70 -1.87 -13.20
N ASN A 73 -5.08 -3.00 -13.53
CA ASN A 73 -5.33 -3.73 -14.78
C ASN A 73 -6.75 -4.32 -14.88
N SER A 74 -7.43 -4.48 -13.75
CA SER A 74 -8.81 -4.98 -13.68
C SER A 74 -9.87 -3.88 -13.75
N LEU A 75 -9.49 -2.61 -13.59
CA LEU A 75 -10.44 -1.50 -13.65
C LEU A 75 -11.19 -1.50 -14.99
N GLY A 76 -12.52 -1.43 -14.94
CA GLY A 76 -13.39 -1.50 -16.11
C GLY A 76 -13.54 -2.90 -16.73
N LYS A 77 -12.92 -3.93 -16.15
CA LYS A 77 -13.04 -5.33 -16.60
C LYS A 77 -13.79 -6.15 -15.56
N ASN A 78 -14.58 -7.12 -16.02
CA ASN A 78 -15.28 -8.06 -15.14
C ASN A 78 -14.37 -9.27 -14.84
N ILE A 79 -13.25 -9.02 -14.15
CA ILE A 79 -12.31 -10.06 -13.71
C ILE A 79 -12.71 -10.51 -12.32
N GLN A 80 -12.85 -11.82 -12.13
CA GLN A 80 -13.04 -12.41 -10.81
C GLN A 80 -11.68 -12.71 -10.19
N PHE A 81 -11.52 -12.32 -8.94
CA PHE A 81 -10.34 -12.59 -8.13
C PHE A 81 -10.73 -13.49 -6.96
N SER A 82 -9.85 -14.42 -6.62
CA SER A 82 -9.99 -15.22 -5.40
C SER A 82 -9.75 -14.34 -4.16
N GLU A 83 -10.19 -14.83 -3.00
CA GLU A 83 -9.90 -14.18 -1.72
C GLU A 83 -8.39 -13.97 -1.49
N SER A 84 -7.57 -14.94 -1.87
CA SER A 84 -6.11 -14.86 -1.80
C SER A 84 -5.53 -13.78 -2.71
N ASP A 85 -6.10 -13.59 -3.90
CA ASP A 85 -5.66 -12.51 -4.80
C ASP A 85 -5.99 -11.15 -4.19
N VAL A 86 -7.19 -10.99 -3.64
CA VAL A 86 -7.62 -9.75 -2.97
C VAL A 86 -6.76 -9.46 -1.75
N GLU A 87 -6.47 -10.46 -0.91
CA GLU A 87 -5.53 -10.35 0.21
C GLU A 87 -4.18 -9.79 -0.27
N LYS A 88 -3.64 -10.34 -1.35
CA LYS A 88 -2.36 -9.90 -1.90
C LYS A 88 -2.40 -8.48 -2.46
N MET A 89 -3.53 -8.01 -2.98
CA MET A 89 -3.69 -6.59 -3.36
C MET A 89 -3.57 -5.67 -2.14
N TRP A 90 -4.17 -6.06 -1.01
CA TRP A 90 -4.02 -5.30 0.25
C TRP A 90 -2.59 -5.31 0.77
N ILE A 91 -1.91 -6.46 0.71
CA ILE A 91 -0.51 -6.61 1.11
C ILE A 91 0.38 -5.67 0.29
N TYR A 92 0.17 -5.59 -1.02
CA TYR A 92 0.91 -4.67 -1.88
C TYR A 92 0.73 -3.22 -1.45
N SER A 93 -0.51 -2.81 -1.22
CA SER A 93 -0.82 -1.44 -0.83
C SER A 93 -0.18 -1.05 0.51
N LEU A 94 -0.19 -1.98 1.47
CA LEU A 94 0.53 -1.83 2.72
C LEU A 94 2.05 -1.76 2.52
N GLY A 95 2.61 -2.62 1.66
CA GLY A 95 4.04 -2.65 1.33
C GLY A 95 4.53 -1.30 0.80
N VAL A 96 3.84 -0.75 -0.21
CA VAL A 96 4.16 0.57 -0.77
C VAL A 96 4.02 1.67 0.28
N THR A 97 3.01 1.56 1.16
CA THR A 97 2.84 2.50 2.27
C THR A 97 4.04 2.46 3.21
N LEU A 98 4.45 1.28 3.65
CA LEU A 98 5.62 1.09 4.52
C LEU A 98 6.89 1.60 3.86
N GLN A 99 7.13 1.26 2.60
CA GLN A 99 8.29 1.71 1.82
C GLN A 99 8.40 3.24 1.79
N ARG A 100 7.27 3.95 1.75
CA ARG A 100 7.24 5.43 1.74
C ARG A 100 7.33 6.07 3.12
N THR A 101 6.93 5.36 4.18
CA THR A 101 6.93 5.90 5.55
C THR A 101 8.17 5.53 6.36
N VAL A 102 8.83 4.43 6.03
CA VAL A 102 10.01 3.97 6.76
C VAL A 102 11.25 4.68 6.20
N SER A 103 11.88 5.52 7.03
CA SER A 103 13.00 6.38 6.60
C SER A 103 14.21 5.60 6.06
N SER A 104 14.45 4.36 6.51
CA SER A 104 15.55 3.52 6.02
C SER A 104 15.39 3.16 4.53
N PHE A 105 14.15 2.96 4.07
CA PHE A 105 13.85 2.66 2.67
C PHE A 105 14.07 3.85 1.76
N ALA A 106 13.56 5.02 2.17
CA ALA A 106 13.69 6.26 1.40
C ALA A 106 15.16 6.64 1.18
N ALA A 107 16.01 6.45 2.19
CA ALA A 107 17.45 6.68 2.09
C ALA A 107 18.15 5.64 1.19
N ASN A 108 17.87 4.34 1.38
CA ASN A 108 18.54 3.29 0.61
C ASN A 108 18.17 3.30 -0.89
N HIS A 109 16.92 3.57 -1.26
CA HIS A 109 16.50 3.60 -2.67
C HIS A 109 17.02 4.81 -3.45
N GLN A 110 17.28 5.95 -2.80
CA GLN A 110 17.94 7.08 -3.44
C GLN A 110 19.41 6.78 -3.76
N GLN A 111 20.11 6.06 -2.87
CA GLN A 111 21.49 5.65 -3.07
C GLN A 111 21.64 4.73 -4.31
N HIS A 112 20.74 3.75 -4.48
CA HIS A 112 20.78 2.81 -5.60
C HIS A 112 20.54 3.43 -6.98
N ARG A 113 19.97 4.64 -7.07
CA ARG A 113 19.78 5.34 -8.35
C ARG A 113 20.98 6.17 -8.80
N TYR A 114 21.95 6.43 -7.93
CA TYR A 114 23.13 7.25 -8.23
C TYR A 114 24.45 6.47 -8.27
N ASP A 115 24.46 5.19 -7.87
CA ASP A 115 25.69 4.38 -7.78
C ASP A 115 25.76 3.29 -8.87
N ASP A 116 25.64 3.69 -10.14
CA ASP A 116 26.09 2.87 -11.29
C ASP A 116 27.52 3.24 -11.70
N SER A 117 28.25 4.01 -10.88
CA SER A 117 29.57 4.51 -11.21
C SER A 117 30.36 4.97 -9.99
N ARG A 118 30.96 4.00 -9.27
CA ARG A 118 32.29 4.04 -8.61
C ARG A 118 32.27 3.62 -7.14
N GLY A 119 32.71 2.37 -6.92
CA GLY A 119 33.78 2.08 -5.95
C GLY A 119 33.35 1.73 -4.53
N ALA A 120 33.55 0.45 -4.17
CA ALA A 120 33.97 -0.04 -2.85
C ALA A 120 33.47 0.74 -1.62
N GLY A 121 32.16 0.77 -1.41
CA GLY A 121 31.54 0.83 -0.09
C GLY A 121 30.76 -0.47 0.10
N GLU A 122 30.77 -1.05 1.29
CA GLU A 122 29.99 -2.26 1.59
C GLU A 122 28.57 -2.18 1.02
N PRO A 123 28.00 -3.29 0.51
CA PRO A 123 26.59 -3.29 0.17
C PRO A 123 25.82 -2.93 1.43
N ASN A 124 25.10 -1.81 1.43
CA ASN A 124 24.11 -1.52 2.47
C ASN A 124 23.15 -2.72 2.51
N ALA A 125 23.44 -3.66 3.40
CA ALA A 125 22.70 -4.90 3.50
C ALA A 125 21.28 -4.51 3.88
N LEU A 126 20.33 -4.91 3.03
CA LEU A 126 18.91 -4.73 3.30
C LEU A 126 18.61 -5.31 4.68
N THR A 127 17.94 -4.52 5.51
CA THR A 127 17.49 -5.01 6.81
C THR A 127 16.46 -6.13 6.60
N PRO A 128 16.23 -6.99 7.61
CA PRO A 128 15.16 -7.99 7.53
C PRO A 128 13.79 -7.36 7.23
N LEU A 129 13.51 -6.17 7.76
CA LEU A 129 12.31 -5.40 7.43
C LEU A 129 12.28 -5.00 5.96
N ASP A 130 13.43 -4.66 5.39
CA ASP A 130 13.51 -4.29 3.99
C ASP A 130 13.18 -5.47 3.06
N HIS A 131 13.67 -6.66 3.38
CA HIS A 131 13.29 -7.86 2.62
C HIS A 131 11.79 -8.16 2.68
N VAL A 132 11.16 -7.97 3.85
CA VAL A 132 9.72 -8.19 4.02
C VAL A 132 8.92 -7.19 3.18
N VAL A 133 9.25 -5.90 3.24
CA VAL A 133 8.53 -4.86 2.48
C VAL A 133 8.73 -5.06 0.97
N LEU A 134 9.92 -5.48 0.51
CA LEU A 134 10.13 -5.84 -0.90
C LEU A 134 9.25 -7.03 -1.33
N ALA A 135 9.15 -8.07 -0.49
CA ALA A 135 8.29 -9.22 -0.75
C ALA A 135 6.79 -8.85 -0.76
N MET A 136 6.38 -7.82 -0.02
CA MET A 136 5.02 -7.26 -0.09
C MET A 136 4.79 -6.48 -1.39
N CYS A 137 5.80 -5.76 -1.88
CA CYS A 137 5.76 -4.95 -3.11
C CYS A 137 5.98 -5.75 -4.40
N GLU A 138 6.11 -7.07 -4.34
CA GLU A 138 6.34 -7.92 -5.52
C GLU A 138 5.23 -7.72 -6.57
N GLY A 139 5.63 -7.48 -7.83
CA GLY A 139 4.72 -7.21 -8.93
C GLY A 139 3.99 -8.48 -9.38
N ASN A 140 4.63 -9.64 -9.28
CA ASN A 140 3.99 -10.91 -9.55
C ASN A 140 3.17 -11.37 -8.34
N LEU A 141 1.84 -11.39 -8.50
CA LEU A 141 0.91 -11.79 -7.44
C LEU A 141 1.23 -13.18 -6.87
N TYR A 142 1.73 -14.13 -7.65
CA TYR A 142 2.05 -15.47 -7.13
C TYR A 142 3.30 -15.50 -6.23
N GLN A 143 4.23 -14.56 -6.44
CA GLN A 143 5.47 -14.46 -5.67
C GLN A 143 5.35 -13.48 -4.49
N ARG A 144 4.31 -12.63 -4.49
CA ARG A 144 4.03 -11.71 -3.39
C ARG A 144 3.78 -12.44 -2.08
N ALA A 145 4.32 -11.87 -1.01
CA ALA A 145 4.13 -12.32 0.36
C ALA A 145 2.64 -12.55 0.68
N SER A 146 2.37 -13.57 1.50
CA SER A 146 1.03 -13.85 2.05
C SER A 146 0.93 -13.41 3.50
N LEU A 147 -0.30 -13.26 4.01
CA LEU A 147 -0.51 -12.98 5.43
C LEU A 147 0.13 -14.04 6.32
N MET A 148 0.07 -15.32 5.95
CA MET A 148 0.71 -16.39 6.73
C MET A 148 2.22 -16.20 6.86
N PHE A 149 2.90 -15.82 5.77
CA PHE A 149 4.32 -15.50 5.80
C PHE A 149 4.60 -14.27 6.69
N LEU A 150 3.82 -13.20 6.55
CA LEU A 150 4.01 -11.97 7.32
C LEU A 150 3.78 -12.18 8.82
N LEU A 151 2.81 -13.03 9.20
CA LEU A 151 2.52 -13.39 10.59
C LEU A 151 3.62 -14.27 11.18
N ASP A 152 4.17 -15.23 10.43
CA ASP A 152 5.30 -16.07 10.88
C ASP A 152 6.54 -15.21 11.16
N VAL A 153 6.88 -14.29 10.26
CA VAL A 153 7.99 -13.35 10.45
C VAL A 153 7.76 -12.46 11.69
N SER A 154 6.54 -11.94 11.86
CA SER A 154 6.21 -11.07 13.00
C SER A 154 6.26 -11.81 14.33
N SER A 155 5.84 -13.07 14.38
CA SER A 155 5.90 -13.91 15.57
C SER A 155 7.34 -14.17 16.01
N ARG A 156 8.22 -14.54 15.06
CA ARG A 156 9.63 -14.83 15.34
C ARG A 156 10.42 -13.60 15.77
N ALA A 157 10.07 -12.43 15.23
CA ALA A 157 10.67 -11.17 15.65
C ALA A 157 10.29 -10.79 17.09
N GLY A 158 9.08 -11.15 17.54
CA GLY A 158 8.62 -10.91 18.92
C GLY A 158 9.35 -11.74 19.97
N ASP A 159 9.72 -12.98 19.66
CA ASP A 159 10.42 -13.88 20.58
C ASP A 159 11.88 -13.48 20.85
N ALA A 160 12.50 -12.71 19.96
CA ALA A 160 13.89 -12.25 20.11
C ALA A 160 14.05 -11.10 21.14
N CYS A 161 12.96 -10.54 21.66
CA CYS A 161 12.97 -9.41 22.61
C CYS A 161 12.85 -9.81 24.09
N VAL A 162 12.97 -11.10 24.43
CA VAL A 162 13.05 -11.52 25.84
C VAL A 162 14.44 -11.22 26.37
N VAL A 163 14.59 -10.05 27.00
CA VAL A 163 15.79 -9.70 27.76
C VAL A 163 15.90 -10.67 28.95
N PRO A 164 17.00 -11.43 29.09
CA PRO A 164 17.23 -12.21 30.30
C PRO A 164 17.42 -11.25 31.49
N ASN A 165 16.66 -11.49 32.56
CA ASN A 165 16.81 -10.84 33.86
C ASN A 165 18.16 -11.19 34.50
#